data_AF-A8T967-F1
#
_entry.id   AF-A8T967-F1
#
_cell.length_a   1.000
_cell.length_b   1.000
_cell.length_c   1.000
_cell.angle_alpha   90.00
_cell.angle_beta   90.00
_cell.angle_gamma   90.00
#
_symmetry.space_group_name_H-M   'P 1'
#
loop_
_entity.id
_entity.type
_entity.pdbx_description
1 polymer ?
#
loop_
_entity_poly.entity_id
_entity_poly.type
_entity_poly.pdbx_seq_one_letter_code
_entity_poly.pdbx_strand_id
1 'polypeptide(L)'
;SIKQIQAFGKPATFSQLTDDGKTLSGQAKELDYRISTDELTMKGQAQLKQDGNTIQSSSIRYQIGQQKLVADSSNNERVTTILQPNQIEN
;
A
#
# COMPACT_ATOMS: atom_id res chain seq x y z
N SER A 1 15.20 -12.83 -15.04
CA SER A 1 14.50 -12.57 -13.76
C SER A 1 13.64 -11.33 -13.89
N ILE A 2 12.42 -11.35 -13.35
CA ILE A 2 11.55 -10.17 -13.29
C ILE A 2 12.14 -9.21 -12.24
N LYS A 3 12.15 -7.90 -12.53
CA LYS A 3 12.68 -6.87 -11.61
C LYS A 3 11.62 -5.88 -11.14
N GLN A 4 10.62 -5.65 -11.99
CA GLN A 4 9.61 -4.62 -11.78
C GLN A 4 8.29 -5.08 -12.41
N ILE A 5 7.19 -4.74 -11.75
CA ILE A 5 5.83 -4.95 -12.24
C ILE A 5 5.11 -3.60 -12.19
N GLN A 6 4.59 -3.15 -13.33
CA GLN A 6 3.78 -1.94 -13.41
C GLN A 6 2.35 -2.31 -13.81
N ALA A 7 1.37 -1.77 -13.08
CA ALA A 7 -0.05 -2.00 -13.37
C ALA A 7 -0.80 -0.66 -13.41
N PHE A 8 -1.70 -0.54 -14.39
CA PHE A 8 -2.48 0.67 -14.65
C PHE A 8 -3.95 0.28 -14.73
N GLY A 9 -4.85 1.03 -14.09
CA GLY A 9 -6.26 0.66 -14.04
C GLY A 9 -7.17 1.73 -13.45
N LYS A 10 -8.45 1.36 -13.27
CA LYS A 10 -9.50 2.23 -12.70
C LYS A 10 -10.35 1.49 -11.64
N PRO A 11 -9.76 0.99 -10.53
CA PRO A 11 -8.34 1.01 -10.17
C PRO A 11 -7.58 -0.25 -10.60
N ALA A 12 -6.25 -0.19 -10.58
CA ALA A 12 -5.41 -1.38 -10.51
C ALA A 12 -5.32 -1.85 -9.05
N THR A 13 -5.12 -3.15 -8.85
CA THR A 13 -5.08 -3.77 -7.51
C THR A 13 -3.80 -4.55 -7.27
N PHE A 14 -3.38 -4.60 -6.01
CA PHE A 14 -2.25 -5.35 -5.50
C PHE A 14 -2.70 -6.18 -4.29
N SER A 15 -2.20 -7.41 -4.17
CA SER A 15 -2.39 -8.26 -3.00
C SER A 15 -1.16 -9.12 -2.78
N GLN A 16 -0.70 -9.21 -1.54
CA GLN A 16 0.41 -10.06 -1.12
C GLN A 16 0.13 -10.65 0.26
N LEU A 17 0.44 -11.93 0.42
CA LEU A 17 0.55 -12.57 1.72
C LEU A 17 1.93 -12.21 2.30
N THR A 18 1.95 -11.53 3.44
CA THR A 18 3.18 -11.17 4.14
C THR A 18 3.69 -12.35 5.00
N ASP A 19 4.95 -12.30 5.42
CA ASP A 19 5.59 -13.38 6.16
C ASP A 19 4.92 -13.69 7.52
N ASP A 20 4.20 -12.72 8.08
CA ASP A 20 3.40 -12.83 9.30
C ASP A 20 1.98 -13.41 9.05
N GLY A 21 1.71 -13.87 7.83
CA GLY A 21 0.44 -14.51 7.45
C GLY A 21 -0.70 -13.54 7.16
N LYS A 22 -0.45 -12.23 7.22
CA LYS A 22 -1.46 -11.20 6.97
C LYS A 22 -1.53 -10.84 5.49
N THR A 23 -2.68 -10.30 5.07
CA THR A 23 -2.86 -9.86 3.69
C THR A 23 -2.64 -8.35 3.60
N LEU A 24 -1.60 -7.98 2.86
CA LEU A 24 -1.39 -6.62 2.39
C LEU A 24 -2.16 -6.43 1.09
N SER A 25 -3.04 -5.43 1.03
CA SER A 25 -3.76 -5.10 -0.21
C SER A 25 -3.66 -3.61 -0.53
N GLY A 26 -3.57 -3.32 -1.83
CA GLY A 26 -3.43 -1.96 -2.34
C GLY A 26 -4.29 -1.73 -3.57
N GLN A 27 -4.73 -0.49 -3.76
CA GLN A 27 -5.37 -0.06 -5.00
C GLN A 27 -4.97 1.37 -5.34
N ALA A 28 -4.80 1.65 -6.64
CA ALA A 28 -4.51 2.98 -7.16
C ALA A 28 -4.75 3.03 -8.67
N LYS A 29 -4.61 4.20 -9.28
CA LYS A 29 -4.58 4.33 -10.75
C LYS A 29 -3.33 3.68 -11.34
N GLU A 30 -2.19 3.85 -10.66
CA GLU A 30 -0.90 3.28 -11.03
C GLU A 30 -0.27 2.57 -9.84
N LEU A 31 0.26 1.37 -10.11
CA LEU A 31 1.04 0.57 -9.18
C LEU A 31 2.40 0.26 -9.82
N ASP A 32 3.47 0.40 -9.05
CA ASP A 32 4.84 0.07 -9.43
C ASP A 32 5.48 -0.73 -8.30
N TYR A 33 5.67 -2.03 -8.51
CA TYR A 33 6.31 -2.93 -7.57
C TYR A 33 7.73 -3.28 -8.04
N ARG A 34 8.74 -2.89 -7.24
CA ARG A 34 10.15 -3.23 -7.45
C ARG A 34 10.54 -4.42 -6.58
N ILE A 35 10.78 -5.57 -7.22
CA ILE A 35 11.06 -6.84 -6.53
C ILE A 35 12.39 -6.79 -5.77
N SER A 36 13.42 -6.14 -6.34
CA SER A 36 14.76 -6.08 -5.73
C SER A 36 14.81 -5.31 -4.42
N THR A 37 13.89 -4.37 -4.22
CA THR A 37 13.82 -3.51 -3.01
C THR A 37 12.57 -3.79 -2.18
N ASP A 38 11.74 -4.74 -2.62
CA ASP A 38 10.43 -5.03 -2.04
C ASP A 38 9.59 -3.75 -1.80
N GLU A 39 9.59 -2.88 -2.81
CA GLU A 39 8.94 -1.57 -2.74
C GLU A 39 7.70 -1.52 -3.62
N LEU A 40 6.55 -1.23 -3.02
CA LEU A 40 5.31 -0.89 -3.70
C LEU A 40 5.12 0.63 -3.71
N THR A 41 5.06 1.22 -4.91
CA THR A 41 4.63 2.61 -5.12
C THR A 41 3.23 2.64 -5.72
N MET A 42 2.34 3.43 -5.11
CA MET A 42 0.95 3.59 -5.52
C MET A 42 0.67 5.07 -5.79
N LYS A 43 0.03 5.39 -6.91
CA LYS A 43 -0.25 6.78 -7.31
C LYS A 43 -1.65 6.96 -7.86
N GLY A 44 -2.28 8.07 -7.46
CA GLY A 44 -3.62 8.47 -7.86
C GLY A 44 -4.68 7.66 -7.13
N GLN A 45 -5.36 8.30 -6.18
CA GLN A 45 -6.38 7.66 -5.33
C GLN A 45 -5.84 6.40 -4.65
N ALA A 46 -4.62 6.48 -4.10
CA ALA A 46 -3.93 5.35 -3.51
C ALA A 46 -4.57 4.97 -2.17
N GLN A 47 -4.84 3.68 -1.99
CA GLN A 47 -5.31 3.11 -0.73
C GLN A 47 -4.49 1.86 -0.41
N LEU A 48 -3.97 1.77 0.82
CA LEU A 48 -3.34 0.58 1.38
C LEU A 48 -4.18 0.05 2.53
N LYS A 49 -4.32 -1.27 2.63
CA LYS A 49 -4.95 -1.96 3.74
C LYS A 49 -4.07 -3.08 4.27
N GLN A 50 -3.91 -3.13 5.58
CA GLN A 50 -3.21 -4.18 6.31
C GLN A 50 -3.84 -4.26 7.71
N ASP A 51 -4.21 -5.46 8.15
CA ASP A 51 -4.74 -5.71 9.51
C ASP A 51 -5.95 -4.85 9.90
N GLY A 52 -6.86 -4.62 8.95
CA GLY A 52 -8.01 -3.74 9.14
C GLY A 52 -7.68 -2.24 9.15
N ASN A 53 -6.39 -1.88 9.26
CA ASN A 53 -5.94 -0.51 9.10
C ASN A 53 -6.07 -0.09 7.63
N THR A 54 -6.39 1.18 7.41
CA THR A 54 -6.52 1.75 6.07
C THR A 54 -5.77 3.06 5.98
N ILE A 55 -4.91 3.20 4.97
CA ILE A 55 -4.25 4.44 4.61
C ILE A 55 -4.77 4.88 3.24
N GLN A 56 -5.17 6.14 3.11
CA GLN A 56 -5.59 6.76 1.84
C GLN A 56 -4.79 8.03 1.59
N SER A 57 -4.28 8.17 0.37
CA SER A 57 -3.44 9.31 -0.03
C SER A 57 -3.40 9.49 -1.56
N SER A 58 -2.85 10.61 -2.02
CA SER A 58 -2.54 10.84 -3.44
C SER A 58 -1.45 9.86 -3.92
N SER A 59 -0.45 9.62 -3.07
CA SER A 59 0.64 8.68 -3.30
C SER A 59 1.02 7.97 -2.00
N ILE A 60 1.33 6.69 -2.11
CA ILE A 60 1.86 5.86 -1.02
C ILE A 60 3.08 5.13 -1.56
N ARG A 61 4.14 5.08 -0.76
CA ARG A 61 5.32 4.26 -0.98
C ARG A 61 5.49 3.35 0.23
N TYR A 62 5.55 2.05 -0.02
CA TYR A 62 5.64 1.05 1.03
C TYR A 62 6.81 0.10 0.77
N GLN A 63 7.73 0.05 1.73
CA GLN A 63 8.86 -0.88 1.78
C GLN A 63 8.41 -2.08 2.61
N ILE A 64 7.94 -3.13 1.94
CA ILE A 64 7.15 -4.22 2.54
C ILE A 64 7.99 -4.99 3.57
N GLY A 65 9.17 -5.49 3.18
CA GLY A 65 10.07 -6.21 4.10
C GLY A 65 10.58 -5.39 5.29
N GLN A 66 10.54 -4.05 5.22
CA GLN A 66 10.91 -3.17 6.34
C GLN A 66 9.70 -2.66 7.13
N GLN A 67 8.47 -2.92 6.65
CA GLN A 67 7.23 -2.35 7.16
C GLN A 67 7.28 -0.82 7.30
N LYS A 68 7.94 -0.14 6.36
CA LYS A 68 8.08 1.33 6.34
C LYS A 68 7.17 1.95 5.29
N LEU A 69 6.28 2.82 5.74
CA LEU A 69 5.29 3.51 4.88
C LEU A 69 5.55 5.01 4.86
N VAL A 70 5.52 5.60 3.66
CA VAL A 70 5.47 7.05 3.44
C VAL A 70 4.24 7.35 2.59
N ALA A 71 3.41 8.27 3.04
CA ALA A 71 2.22 8.73 2.31
C ALA A 71 2.30 10.24 2.10
N ASP A 72 2.18 10.65 0.84
CA ASP A 72 2.29 12.06 0.43
C ASP A 72 1.03 12.49 -0.32
N SER A 73 0.61 13.74 -0.09
CA SER A 73 -0.53 14.35 -0.75
C SER A 73 -0.06 15.45 -1.72
N SER A 74 -0.69 15.53 -2.89
CA SER A 74 -0.58 16.68 -3.77
C SER A 74 -1.34 17.88 -3.17
N ASN A 75 -1.08 19.08 -3.68
CA ASN A 75 -1.74 20.31 -3.20
C ASN A 75 -3.28 20.15 -3.19
N ASN A 76 -3.88 20.39 -2.02
CA ASN A 76 -5.31 20.24 -1.67
C ASN A 76 -5.84 18.84 -1.34
N GLU A 77 -5.01 17.79 -1.33
CA GLU A 77 -5.40 16.47 -0.81
C GLU A 77 -4.86 16.26 0.63
N ARG A 78 -5.48 15.35 1.41
CA ARG A 78 -5.02 15.00 2.76
C ARG A 78 -4.71 13.51 2.84
N VAL A 79 -3.68 13.18 3.61
CA VAL A 79 -3.44 11.80 4.04
C VAL A 79 -4.47 11.46 5.12
N THR A 80 -5.17 10.34 4.95
CA THR A 80 -6.07 9.79 5.97
C THR A 80 -5.58 8.42 6.40
N THR A 81 -5.50 8.21 7.72
CA THR A 81 -5.17 6.90 8.30
C THR A 81 -6.24 6.52 9.31
N ILE A 82 -6.83 5.34 9.12
CA ILE A 82 -7.76 4.72 10.07
C ILE A 82 -7.00 3.56 10.70
N LEU A 83 -6.72 3.68 11.99
CA LEU A 83 -6.16 2.60 12.81
C LEU A 83 -7.30 1.90 13.50
N GLN A 84 -7.43 0.59 13.27
CA GLN A 84 -8.37 -0.21 14.02
C GLN A 84 -7.75 -0.54 15.37
N PRO A 85 -8.51 -0.41 16.48
CA PRO A 85 -8.04 -0.91 17.76
C PRO A 85 -7.81 -2.41 17.63
N ASN A 86 -6.64 -2.88 18.08
CA ASN A 86 -6.41 -4.31 18.22
C ASN A 86 -7.54 -4.87 19.08
N GLN A 87 -8.34 -5.79 18.52
CA GLN A 87 -9.15 -6.64 19.36
C GLN A 87 -8.14 -7.39 20.22
N ILE A 88 -8.10 -7.07 21.51
CA ILE A 88 -7.37 -7.86 22.48
C ILE A 88 -7.96 -9.26 22.34
N GLU A 89 -7.20 -10.20 21.75
CA GLU A 89 -7.52 -11.62 21.86
C GLU A 89 -7.46 -11.93 23.35
N ASN A 90 -8.63 -12.18 23.94
CA ASN A 90 -8.74 -12.68 25.32
C ASN A 90 -8.38 -14.16 25.36
#